data_AF-A0A4U6R3M0-F1
#
_entry.id   AF-A0A4U6R3M0-F1
#
_cell.length_a   1.000
_cell.length_b   1.000
_cell.length_c   1.000
_cell.angle_alpha   90.00
_cell.angle_beta   90.00
_cell.angle_gamma   90.00
#
_symmetry.space_group_name_H-M   'P 1'
#
loop_
_entity.id
_entity.type
_entity.pdbx_description
1 polymer ?
#
loop_
_entity_poly.entity_id
_entity_poly.type
_entity_poly.pdbx_seq_one_letter_code
_entity_poly.pdbx_strand_id
1 'polypeptide(L)'
;MFAAPCFRPVVHPWSLEAIDFYIGHELGHIHRKHLSWRAFVMPGSLLPIVGPKPISRLQLPWRMGGRSAIIGILAAIAIPAHQEYQDRVRNTSAYSTAQPLQQQVTAYAYDNQAWPTTMEELGYAQPTLSDLDRGYEIDIYENGLIGVEVGTDASGESQYIILEPEVVEGDISWVCFGQNVKAKLLAPECK
;
A
#
# COMPACT_ATOMS: atom_id res chain seq x y z
N MET A 1 4.46 47.08 -22.54
CA MET A 1 4.83 46.51 -21.24
C MET A 1 4.17 45.14 -21.14
N PHE A 2 4.93 44.07 -21.42
CA PHE A 2 4.45 42.70 -21.33
C PHE A 2 4.80 42.15 -19.94
N ALA A 3 3.81 41.65 -19.21
CA ALA A 3 4.00 40.92 -17.96
C ALA A 3 4.47 39.50 -18.28
N ALA A 4 5.57 39.08 -17.67
CA ALA A 4 6.08 37.71 -17.76
C ALA A 4 5.28 36.76 -16.85
N PRO A 5 5.02 35.51 -17.25
CA PRO A 5 4.33 34.54 -16.42
C PRO A 5 5.21 34.03 -15.27
N CYS A 6 4.62 33.94 -14.07
CA CYS A 6 5.22 33.25 -12.92
C CYS A 6 5.23 31.74 -13.18
N PHE A 7 6.41 31.20 -13.44
CA PHE A 7 6.68 29.76 -13.53
C PHE A 7 6.66 29.17 -12.11
N ARG A 8 5.67 28.33 -11.78
CA ARG A 8 5.71 27.50 -10.57
C ARG A 8 6.58 26.29 -10.86
N PRO A 9 7.65 26.01 -10.07
CA PRO A 9 8.43 24.80 -10.28
C PRO A 9 7.62 23.58 -9.84
N VAL A 10 7.47 22.62 -10.76
CA VAL A 10 6.97 21.27 -10.49
C VAL A 10 8.05 20.54 -9.69
N VAL A 11 7.76 20.23 -8.43
CA VAL A 11 8.69 19.46 -7.58
C VAL A 11 8.52 17.98 -7.95
N HIS A 12 9.44 17.47 -8.76
CA HIS A 12 9.48 16.06 -9.12
C HIS A 12 9.93 15.20 -7.91
N PRO A 13 9.38 13.98 -7.71
CA PRO A 13 9.70 13.09 -6.58
C PRO A 13 11.17 12.60 -6.50
N TRP A 14 12.01 13.01 -7.45
CA TRP A 14 13.40 12.58 -7.61
C TRP A 14 14.37 13.75 -7.61
N SER A 15 14.02 14.89 -6.99
CA SER A 15 14.97 15.98 -6.80
C SER A 15 16.02 15.57 -5.77
N LEU A 16 17.30 15.85 -6.06
CA LEU A 16 18.42 15.55 -5.16
C LEU A 16 18.21 16.19 -3.77
N GLU A 17 17.50 17.30 -3.68
CA GLU A 17 17.18 17.98 -2.42
C GLU A 17 16.20 17.18 -1.52
N ALA A 18 15.24 16.45 -2.11
CA ALA A 18 14.32 15.61 -1.34
C ALA A 18 15.05 14.36 -0.79
N ILE A 19 15.97 13.80 -1.58
CA ILE A 19 16.84 12.69 -1.18
C ILE A 19 17.80 13.15 -0.07
N ASP A 20 18.38 14.35 -0.18
CA ASP A 20 19.27 14.92 0.84
C ASP A 20 18.54 15.23 2.16
N PHE A 21 17.28 15.69 2.11
CA PHE A 21 16.46 15.87 3.32
C PHE A 21 16.14 14.54 4.00
N TYR A 22 15.78 13.51 3.23
CA TYR A 22 15.45 12.19 3.77
C TYR A 22 16.69 11.49 4.35
N ILE A 23 17.82 11.54 3.64
CA ILE A 23 19.11 11.05 4.15
C ILE A 23 19.56 11.85 5.38
N GLY A 24 19.35 13.17 5.38
CA GLY A 24 19.68 14.06 6.51
C GLY A 24 18.82 13.82 7.76
N HIS A 25 17.52 13.57 7.60
CA HIS A 25 16.61 13.21 8.70
C HIS A 25 17.05 11.91 9.38
N GLU A 26 17.38 10.88 8.58
CA GLU A 26 17.83 9.57 9.06
C GLU A 26 19.25 9.62 9.66
N LEU A 27 20.19 10.37 9.06
CA LEU A 27 21.51 10.62 9.64
C LEU A 27 21.43 11.43 10.95
N GLY A 28 20.41 12.28 11.11
CA GLY A 28 20.11 13.00 12.35
C GLY A 28 19.77 12.08 13.53
N HIS A 29 19.17 10.92 13.26
CA HIS A 29 18.94 9.88 14.27
C HIS A 29 20.23 9.14 14.66
N ILE A 30 21.16 8.95 13.73
CA ILE A 30 22.48 8.35 14.00
C ILE A 30 23.36 9.32 14.81
N HIS A 31 23.29 10.63 14.53
CA HIS A 31 24.08 11.64 15.24
C HIS A 31 23.60 11.87 16.69
N ARG A 32 22.31 11.65 17.00
CA ARG A 32 21.73 11.80 18.35
C ARG A 32 21.88 10.57 19.27
N LYS A 33 22.70 9.57 18.93
CA LYS A 33 23.13 8.47 19.81
C LYS A 33 22.02 7.69 20.56
N HIS A 34 20.79 7.62 20.05
CA HIS A 34 19.71 6.90 20.75
C HIS A 34 19.78 5.38 20.64
N LEU A 35 20.59 4.81 19.74
CA LEU A 35 20.88 3.38 19.70
C LEU A 35 22.33 3.11 20.13
N SER A 36 22.62 3.29 21.43
CA SER A 36 23.90 2.91 22.01
C SER A 36 24.00 1.39 22.21
N TRP A 37 23.96 0.63 21.11
CA TRP A 37 24.22 -0.82 21.07
C TRP A 37 25.70 -1.17 21.32
N ARG A 38 26.46 -0.32 22.02
CA ARG A 38 27.87 -0.58 22.36
C ARG A 38 28.00 -1.44 23.62
N ALA A 39 27.01 -1.42 24.52
CA ALA A 39 27.01 -2.28 25.71
C ALA A 39 26.76 -3.76 25.35
N PHE A 40 25.99 -4.04 24.29
CA PHE A 40 25.62 -5.41 23.92
C PHE A 40 26.73 -6.17 23.17
N VAL A 41 27.69 -5.46 22.55
CA VAL A 41 28.77 -6.08 21.74
C VAL A 41 30.10 -6.22 22.51
N MET A 42 30.20 -5.64 23.72
CA MET A 42 31.40 -5.66 24.58
C MET A 42 31.93 -7.04 25.02
N PRO A 43 31.16 -8.14 25.12
CA PRO A 43 31.75 -9.42 25.53
C PRO A 43 32.68 -10.05 24.48
N GLY A 44 32.60 -9.62 23.20
CA GLY A 44 33.37 -10.20 22.10
C GLY A 44 34.82 -9.74 21.99
N SER A 45 35.20 -8.66 22.67
CA SER A 45 36.55 -8.06 22.58
C SER A 45 37.57 -8.64 23.57
N LEU A 46 37.18 -9.65 24.35
CA LEU A 46 38.04 -10.33 25.34
C LEU A 46 38.54 -11.71 24.89
N LEU A 47 38.58 -11.96 23.57
CA LEU A 47 39.22 -13.17 23.05
C LEU A 47 40.74 -12.99 22.99
N PRO A 48 41.52 -13.87 23.64
CA PRO A 48 42.98 -13.79 23.63
C PRO A 48 43.51 -14.06 22.21
N ILE A 49 44.39 -13.17 21.75
CA ILE A 49 45.14 -13.30 20.50
C ILE A 49 46.13 -14.47 20.68
N VAL A 50 45.72 -15.68 20.29
CA VAL A 50 46.61 -16.84 20.15
C VAL A 50 47.06 -16.91 18.69
N GLY A 51 48.38 -17.02 18.47
CA GLY A 51 49.09 -16.76 17.21
C GLY A 51 48.77 -17.63 15.98
N PRO A 52 49.54 -17.46 14.88
CA PRO A 52 49.17 -17.97 13.57
C PRO A 52 49.43 -19.49 13.51
N LYS A 53 48.35 -20.28 13.48
CA LYS A 53 48.41 -21.66 12.98
C LYS A 53 48.12 -21.67 11.47
N PRO A 54 48.83 -22.50 10.68
CA PRO A 54 48.66 -22.52 9.23
C PRO A 54 47.25 -22.96 8.85
N ILE A 55 46.65 -22.21 7.94
CA ILE A 55 45.34 -22.46 7.32
C ILE A 55 45.45 -23.76 6.52
N SER A 56 45.18 -24.87 7.19
CA SER A 56 44.89 -26.13 6.53
C SER A 56 43.60 -26.66 7.13
N ARG A 57 42.70 -27.09 6.23
CA ARG A 57 41.40 -27.70 6.46
C ARG A 57 40.22 -26.72 6.46
N LEU A 58 39.70 -26.49 5.25
CA LEU A 58 38.27 -26.31 5.04
C LEU A 58 37.54 -27.45 5.75
N GLN A 59 36.92 -27.13 6.88
CA GLN A 59 35.77 -27.84 7.43
C GLN A 59 35.17 -26.90 8.49
N LEU A 60 34.25 -26.03 8.04
CA LEU A 60 33.21 -25.49 8.92
C LEU A 60 31.97 -26.39 8.73
N PRO A 61 31.89 -27.59 9.34
CA PRO A 61 30.61 -28.28 9.41
C PRO A 61 29.79 -27.52 10.46
N TRP A 62 28.94 -26.62 9.99
CA TRP A 62 27.69 -26.22 10.63
C TRP A 62 27.55 -26.62 12.11
N ARG A 63 28.23 -25.92 13.03
CA ARG A 63 27.78 -25.84 14.43
C ARG A 63 26.54 -24.93 14.53
N MET A 64 25.63 -25.08 13.56
CA MET A 64 24.45 -24.28 13.26
C MET A 64 23.19 -25.04 13.68
N GLY A 65 23.10 -25.38 14.96
CA GLY A 65 21.95 -26.10 15.51
C GLY A 65 20.92 -25.22 16.23
N GLY A 66 21.21 -23.94 16.50
CA GLY A 66 20.39 -23.15 17.45
C GLY A 66 19.94 -21.76 17.01
N ARG A 67 20.48 -21.20 15.93
CA ARG A 67 20.12 -19.82 15.48
C ARG A 67 18.98 -19.79 14.46
N SER A 68 18.83 -20.84 13.66
CA SER A 68 17.81 -20.92 12.60
C SER A 68 16.38 -21.03 13.13
N ALA A 69 16.20 -21.62 14.32
CA ALA A 69 14.88 -21.75 14.95
C ALA A 69 14.27 -20.39 15.32
N ILE A 70 15.08 -19.43 15.77
CA ILE A 70 14.62 -18.10 16.16
C ILE A 70 14.14 -17.32 14.92
N ILE A 71 14.88 -17.39 13.82
CA ILE A 71 14.50 -16.72 12.56
C ILE A 71 13.19 -17.30 12.03
N GLY A 72 13.00 -18.62 12.11
CA GLY A 72 11.75 -19.27 11.72
C GLY A 72 10.54 -18.79 12.53
N ILE A 73 10.68 -18.67 13.86
CA ILE A 73 9.61 -18.18 14.74
C ILE A 73 9.27 -16.71 14.43
N LEU A 74 10.28 -15.86 14.25
CA LEU A 74 10.06 -14.45 13.92
C LEU A 74 9.37 -14.28 12.56
N ALA A 75 9.79 -15.04 11.55
CA ALA A 75 9.18 -15.02 10.23
C ALA A 75 7.70 -15.45 10.26
N ALA A 76 7.37 -16.49 11.03
CA ALA A 76 5.99 -16.99 11.15
C ALA A 76 5.01 -15.93 11.69
N ILE A 77 5.48 -14.99 12.52
CA ILE A 77 4.67 -13.88 13.05
C ILE A 77 4.68 -12.69 12.08
N ALA A 78 5.83 -12.37 11.50
CA ALA A 78 6.01 -11.19 10.66
C ALA A 78 5.32 -11.30 9.30
N ILE A 79 5.34 -12.47 8.66
CA ILE A 79 4.75 -12.69 7.33
C ILE A 79 3.24 -12.36 7.29
N PRO A 80 2.37 -12.95 8.14
CA PRO A 80 0.94 -12.65 8.08
C PRO A 80 0.62 -11.19 8.43
N ALA A 81 1.38 -10.59 9.35
CA ALA A 81 1.21 -9.18 9.70
C ALA A 81 1.59 -8.25 8.53
N HIS A 82 2.65 -8.58 7.78
CA HIS A 82 3.04 -7.82 6.60
C HIS A 82 2.01 -7.94 5.47
N GLN A 83 1.47 -9.14 5.23
CA GLN A 83 0.42 -9.35 4.23
C GLN A 83 -0.82 -8.49 4.53
N GLU A 84 -1.28 -8.48 5.79
CA GLU A 84 -2.42 -7.66 6.21
C GLU A 84 -2.18 -6.15 5.99
N TYR A 85 -0.95 -5.69 6.20
CA TYR A 85 -0.58 -4.30 5.91
C TYR A 85 -0.64 -3.99 4.41
N GLN A 86 -0.11 -4.88 3.57
CA GLN A 86 -0.18 -4.72 2.11
C GLN A 86 -1.62 -4.70 1.62
N ASP A 87 -2.48 -5.59 2.14
CA ASP A 87 -3.91 -5.62 1.81
C ASP A 87 -4.62 -4.31 2.18
N ARG A 88 -4.33 -3.75 3.37
CA ARG A 88 -4.88 -2.45 3.78
C ARG A 88 -4.45 -1.31 2.86
N VAL A 89 -3.16 -1.27 2.50
CA VAL A 89 -2.60 -0.23 1.62
C VAL A 89 -3.21 -0.34 0.22
N ARG A 90 -3.30 -1.56 -0.33
CA ARG A 90 -3.98 -1.84 -1.58
C ARG A 90 -5.42 -1.35 -1.55
N ASN A 91 -6.21 -1.76 -0.55
CA ASN A 91 -7.62 -1.41 -0.46
C ASN A 91 -7.85 0.10 -0.32
N THR A 92 -6.99 0.79 0.44
CA THR A 92 -7.03 2.25 0.56
C THR A 92 -6.70 2.94 -0.76
N SER A 93 -5.68 2.44 -1.48
CA SER A 93 -5.33 2.93 -2.81
C SER A 93 -6.47 2.70 -3.80
N ALA A 94 -7.07 1.51 -3.79
CA ALA A 94 -8.17 1.13 -4.67
C ALA A 94 -9.38 2.06 -4.46
N TYR A 95 -9.76 2.31 -3.20
CA TYR A 95 -10.79 3.28 -2.85
C TYR A 95 -10.46 4.69 -3.38
N SER A 96 -9.24 5.19 -3.17
CA SER A 96 -8.84 6.52 -3.64
C SER A 96 -8.88 6.66 -5.17
N THR A 97 -8.62 5.57 -5.89
CA THR A 97 -8.72 5.52 -7.37
C THR A 97 -10.19 5.52 -7.83
N ALA A 98 -11.09 4.89 -7.07
CA ALA A 98 -12.52 4.83 -7.39
C ALA A 98 -13.30 6.09 -7.01
N GLN A 99 -12.88 6.84 -5.98
CA GLN A 99 -13.54 8.08 -5.54
C GLN A 99 -13.89 9.08 -6.67
N PRO A 100 -13.01 9.42 -7.64
CA PRO A 100 -13.36 10.35 -8.71
C PRO A 100 -14.45 9.83 -9.66
N LEU A 101 -14.70 8.52 -9.72
CA LEU A 101 -15.78 7.95 -10.53
C LEU A 101 -17.16 8.29 -9.98
N GLN A 102 -17.30 8.48 -8.66
CA GLN A 102 -18.57 8.88 -8.04
C GLN A 102 -19.10 10.18 -8.66
N GLN A 103 -18.22 11.15 -8.90
CA GLN A 103 -18.59 12.43 -9.51
C GLN A 103 -19.05 12.25 -10.96
N GLN A 104 -18.40 11.36 -11.72
CA GLN A 104 -18.75 11.08 -13.11
C GLN A 104 -20.07 10.32 -13.22
N VAL A 105 -20.28 9.30 -12.38
CA VAL A 105 -21.55 8.57 -12.27
C VAL A 105 -22.69 9.51 -11.89
N THR A 106 -22.44 10.37 -10.90
CA THR A 106 -23.41 11.37 -10.45
C THR A 106 -23.77 12.35 -11.58
N ALA A 107 -22.78 12.87 -12.31
CA ALA A 107 -23.01 13.77 -13.44
C ALA A 107 -23.81 13.07 -14.55
N TYR A 108 -23.43 11.83 -14.91
CA TYR A 108 -24.16 11.03 -15.88
C TYR A 108 -25.63 10.83 -15.48
N ALA A 109 -25.87 10.52 -14.20
CA ALA A 109 -27.22 10.32 -13.68
C ALA A 109 -28.09 11.58 -13.80
N TYR A 110 -27.53 12.76 -13.54
CA TYR A 110 -28.23 14.03 -13.73
C TYR A 110 -28.52 14.32 -15.21
N ASP A 111 -27.54 14.12 -16.08
CA ASP A 111 -27.65 14.46 -17.51
C ASP A 111 -28.59 13.53 -18.28
N ASN A 112 -28.56 12.23 -17.96
CA ASN A 112 -29.29 11.19 -18.69
C ASN A 112 -30.57 10.73 -17.98
N GLN A 113 -30.81 11.17 -16.74
CA GLN A 113 -31.91 10.70 -15.91
C GLN A 113 -31.92 9.17 -15.73
N ALA A 114 -30.74 8.54 -15.82
CA ALA A 114 -30.52 7.11 -15.74
C ALA A 114 -29.12 6.82 -15.19
N TRP A 115 -28.95 5.71 -14.48
CA TRP A 115 -27.64 5.29 -13.98
C TRP A 115 -26.79 4.68 -15.10
N PRO A 116 -25.47 4.95 -15.12
CA PRO A 116 -24.59 4.24 -16.02
C PRO A 116 -24.50 2.77 -15.60
N THR A 117 -24.40 1.88 -16.57
CA THR A 117 -24.26 0.43 -16.34
C THR A 117 -22.89 -0.10 -16.75
N THR A 118 -22.11 0.71 -17.45
CA THR A 118 -20.78 0.35 -17.96
C THR A 118 -19.83 1.54 -17.90
N MET A 119 -18.52 1.28 -17.89
CA MET A 119 -17.48 2.32 -17.98
C MET A 119 -17.50 3.07 -19.33
N GLU A 120 -17.96 2.42 -20.40
CA GLU A 120 -18.03 3.00 -21.75
C GLU A 120 -19.00 4.19 -21.83
N GLU A 121 -20.10 4.12 -21.09
CA GLU A 121 -21.09 5.21 -20.99
C GLU A 121 -20.53 6.47 -20.31
N LEU A 122 -19.50 6.29 -19.46
CA LEU A 122 -18.75 7.39 -18.86
C LEU A 122 -17.59 7.89 -19.74
N GLY A 123 -17.41 7.33 -20.94
CA GLY A 123 -16.39 7.73 -21.89
C GLY A 123 -15.03 7.04 -21.70
N TYR A 124 -14.97 5.96 -20.92
CA TYR A 124 -13.77 5.13 -20.84
C TYR A 124 -13.70 4.15 -22.01
N ALA A 125 -12.50 3.98 -22.57
CA ALA A 125 -12.29 3.09 -23.72
C ALA A 125 -12.21 1.61 -23.33
N GLN A 126 -12.01 1.32 -22.04
CA GLN A 126 -11.90 -0.04 -21.52
C GLN A 126 -13.11 -0.32 -20.62
N PRO A 127 -13.59 -1.57 -20.59
CA PRO A 127 -14.72 -1.94 -19.75
C PRO A 127 -14.37 -1.83 -18.26
N THR A 128 -13.09 -1.95 -17.89
CA THR A 128 -12.63 -1.87 -16.51
C THR A 128 -11.37 -1.02 -16.37
N LEU A 129 -11.17 -0.46 -15.18
CA LEU A 129 -9.96 0.24 -14.79
C LEU A 129 -9.15 -0.66 -13.84
N SER A 130 -8.05 -1.20 -14.32
CA SER A 130 -7.20 -2.11 -13.54
C SER A 130 -5.83 -1.49 -13.23
N ASP A 131 -5.33 -1.78 -12.03
CA ASP A 131 -3.94 -1.57 -11.65
C ASP A 131 -3.36 -2.93 -11.28
N LEU A 132 -2.71 -3.58 -12.25
CA LEU A 132 -2.15 -4.92 -12.09
C LEU A 132 -0.99 -4.95 -11.09
N ASP A 133 -0.27 -3.84 -10.93
CA ASP A 133 0.84 -3.74 -9.99
C ASP A 133 0.33 -3.68 -8.54
N ARG A 134 -0.80 -3.01 -8.32
CA ARG A 134 -1.46 -2.93 -7.02
C ARG A 134 -2.46 -4.05 -6.78
N GLY A 135 -2.90 -4.75 -7.82
CA GLY A 135 -3.76 -5.92 -7.74
C GLY A 135 -5.23 -5.62 -7.43
N TYR A 136 -5.80 -4.61 -8.09
CA TYR A 136 -7.25 -4.35 -8.05
C TYR A 136 -7.81 -3.97 -9.43
N GLU A 137 -9.11 -4.16 -9.59
CA GLU A 137 -9.87 -3.86 -10.79
C GLU A 137 -11.16 -3.12 -10.41
N ILE A 138 -11.55 -2.12 -11.20
CA ILE A 138 -12.72 -1.28 -10.96
C ILE A 138 -13.66 -1.40 -12.15
N ASP A 139 -14.93 -1.65 -11.89
CA ASP A 139 -16.00 -1.71 -12.88
C ASP A 139 -17.26 -1.00 -12.36
N ILE A 140 -18.18 -0.71 -13.28
CA ILE A 140 -19.51 -0.18 -12.99
C ILE A 140 -20.53 -1.27 -13.29
N TYR A 141 -21.49 -1.42 -12.39
CA TYR A 141 -22.58 -2.36 -12.47
C TYR A 141 -23.92 -1.64 -12.57
N GLU A 142 -24.99 -2.42 -12.59
CA GLU A 142 -26.37 -1.89 -12.57
C GLU A 142 -26.59 -0.92 -11.39
N ASN A 143 -27.51 0.02 -11.56
CA ASN A 143 -27.82 1.08 -10.60
C ASN A 143 -26.66 2.03 -10.29
N GLY A 144 -25.62 2.10 -11.14
CA GLY A 144 -24.50 3.01 -10.94
C GLY A 144 -23.56 2.57 -9.82
N LEU A 145 -23.65 1.31 -9.42
CA LEU A 145 -22.76 0.69 -8.44
C LEU A 145 -21.34 0.67 -8.97
N ILE A 146 -20.39 1.24 -8.22
CA ILE A 146 -18.97 1.13 -8.53
C ILE A 146 -18.42 -0.01 -7.68
N GLY A 147 -18.01 -1.10 -8.33
CA GLY A 147 -17.38 -2.22 -7.65
C GLY A 147 -15.88 -2.24 -7.88
N VAL A 148 -15.12 -2.39 -6.80
CA VAL A 148 -13.67 -2.49 -6.83
C VAL A 148 -13.27 -3.87 -6.34
N GLU A 149 -12.88 -4.75 -7.25
CA GLU A 149 -12.35 -6.07 -6.92
C GLU A 149 -10.92 -5.93 -6.39
N VAL A 150 -10.70 -6.31 -5.14
CA VAL A 150 -9.40 -6.19 -4.46
C VAL A 150 -8.71 -7.52 -4.21
N GLY A 151 -9.33 -8.64 -4.58
CA GLY A 151 -8.77 -9.97 -4.45
C GLY A 151 -9.82 -11.04 -4.17
N THR A 152 -9.37 -12.18 -3.65
CA THR A 152 -10.22 -13.30 -3.26
C THR A 152 -9.96 -13.71 -1.81
N ASP A 153 -11.00 -14.19 -1.13
CA ASP A 153 -10.92 -14.64 0.24
C ASP A 153 -10.35 -16.08 0.34
N ALA A 154 -10.29 -16.61 1.57
CA ALA A 154 -9.78 -17.97 1.80
C ALA A 154 -10.68 -19.08 1.23
N SER A 155 -11.94 -18.78 0.95
CA SER A 155 -12.92 -19.69 0.32
C SER A 155 -12.85 -19.62 -1.21
N GLY A 156 -12.13 -18.65 -1.77
CA GLY A 156 -12.04 -18.39 -3.21
C GLY A 156 -13.15 -17.46 -3.73
N GLU A 157 -13.88 -16.78 -2.84
CA GLU A 157 -14.88 -15.78 -3.23
C GLU A 157 -14.21 -14.42 -3.46
N SER A 158 -14.65 -13.71 -4.50
CA SER A 158 -14.15 -12.35 -4.78
C SER A 158 -14.50 -11.38 -3.66
N GLN A 159 -13.56 -10.47 -3.41
CA GLN A 159 -13.62 -9.43 -2.39
C GLN A 159 -13.80 -8.08 -3.05
N TYR A 160 -14.88 -7.38 -2.71
CA TYR A 160 -15.23 -6.10 -3.31
C TYR A 160 -15.25 -4.97 -2.29
N ILE A 161 -14.80 -3.79 -2.71
CA ILE A 161 -15.18 -2.51 -2.11
C ILE A 161 -16.25 -1.92 -3.00
N ILE A 162 -17.43 -1.68 -2.45
CA ILE A 162 -18.61 -1.23 -3.18
C ILE A 162 -18.89 0.22 -2.81
N LEU A 163 -19.10 1.06 -3.82
CA LEU A 163 -19.60 2.41 -3.67
C LEU A 163 -20.97 2.49 -4.35
N GLU A 164 -21.99 2.73 -3.55
CA GLU A 164 -23.39 2.72 -3.96
C GLU A 164 -23.98 4.13 -3.89
N PRO A 165 -24.57 4.64 -4.98
CA PRO A 165 -25.30 5.88 -4.94
C PRO A 165 -26.69 5.67 -4.31
N GLU A 166 -27.03 6.49 -3.33
CA GLU A 166 -28.36 6.56 -2.72
C GLU A 166 -29.01 7.91 -3.03
N VAL A 167 -30.26 7.91 -3.46
CA VAL A 167 -31.03 9.14 -3.66
C VAL A 167 -31.75 9.50 -2.37
N VAL A 168 -31.33 10.58 -1.72
CA VAL A 168 -31.90 11.09 -0.47
C VAL A 168 -32.40 12.50 -0.71
N GLU A 169 -33.70 12.72 -0.54
CA GLU A 169 -34.34 14.05 -0.74
C GLU A 169 -34.12 14.68 -2.13
N GLY A 170 -33.79 13.86 -3.14
CA GLY A 170 -33.51 14.32 -4.50
C GLY A 170 -32.03 14.62 -4.76
N ASP A 171 -31.18 14.55 -3.74
CA ASP A 171 -29.73 14.61 -3.87
C ASP A 171 -29.13 13.20 -3.89
N ILE A 172 -28.05 13.02 -4.64
CA ILE A 172 -27.29 11.75 -4.70
C ILE A 172 -26.23 11.77 -3.59
N SER A 173 -26.39 10.88 -2.61
CA SER A 173 -25.42 10.55 -1.57
C SER A 173 -24.70 9.25 -1.93
N TRP A 174 -23.54 8.99 -1.33
CA TRP A 174 -22.75 7.78 -1.60
C TRP A 174 -22.50 7.01 -0.31
N VAL A 175 -22.80 5.72 -0.35
CA VAL A 175 -22.50 4.76 0.71
C VAL A 175 -21.36 3.87 0.25
N CYS A 176 -20.42 3.57 1.14
CA CYS A 176 -19.29 2.71 0.85
C CYS A 176 -19.19 1.57 1.86
N PHE A 177 -19.04 0.34 1.38
CA PHE A 177 -18.88 -0.84 2.23
C PHE A 177 -18.04 -1.93 1.55
N GLY A 178 -17.52 -2.86 2.34
CA GLY A 178 -16.81 -4.03 1.84
C GLY A 178 -17.70 -5.26 1.78
N GLN A 179 -17.71 -5.96 0.65
CA GLN A 179 -18.31 -7.29 0.48
C GLN A 179 -17.20 -8.34 0.50
N ASN A 180 -17.32 -9.33 1.39
CA ASN A 180 -16.28 -10.35 1.63
C ASN A 180 -14.90 -9.80 2.07
N VAL A 181 -14.80 -8.49 2.32
CA VAL A 181 -13.61 -7.82 2.86
C VAL A 181 -13.79 -7.60 4.35
N LYS A 182 -12.76 -7.93 5.14
CA LYS A 182 -12.77 -7.64 6.58
C LYS A 182 -12.79 -6.13 6.79
N ALA A 183 -13.72 -5.61 7.60
CA ALA A 183 -13.83 -4.17 7.89
C ALA A 183 -12.52 -3.52 8.36
N LYS A 184 -11.65 -4.30 9.02
CA LYS A 184 -10.32 -3.82 9.41
C LYS A 184 -9.45 -3.42 8.21
N LEU A 185 -9.61 -4.04 7.04
CA LEU A 185 -8.81 -3.79 5.83
C LEU A 185 -9.33 -2.62 5.00
N LEU A 186 -10.53 -2.12 5.29
CA LEU A 186 -11.15 -1.02 4.56
C LEU A 186 -10.54 0.33 4.93
N ALA A 187 -10.63 1.27 3.98
CA ALA A 187 -10.32 2.68 4.21
C ALA A 187 -11.21 3.22 5.34
N PRO A 188 -10.73 4.16 6.18
CA PRO A 188 -11.52 4.73 7.27
C PRO A 188 -12.88 5.29 6.85
N GLU A 189 -12.97 5.82 5.64
CA GLU A 189 -14.17 6.44 5.05
C GLU A 189 -15.20 5.41 4.55
N CYS A 190 -14.81 4.14 4.43
CA CYS A 190 -15.61 3.06 3.86
C CYS A 190 -15.86 1.94 4.90
N LYS A 191 -16.23 2.34 6.12
CA LYS A 191 -16.44 1.44 7.26
C LYS A 191 -17.83 1.57 7.83
#